data_AF-A0A7W7VA65-F1
#
_entry.id   AF-A0A7W7VA65-F1
#
_cell.length_a   1.000
_cell.length_b   1.000
_cell.length_c   1.000
_cell.angle_alpha   90.00
_cell.angle_beta   90.00
_cell.angle_gamma   90.00
#
_symmetry.space_group_name_H-M   'P 1'
#
loop_
_entity.id
_entity.type
_entity.pdbx_description
1 polymer ?
#
loop_
_entity_poly.entity_id
_entity_poly.type
_entity_poly.pdbx_seq_one_letter_code
_entity_poly.pdbx_strand_id
1 'polypeptide(L)'
;MTEKPRWLLTQNTDMRRQGIYNWSIPAWAGTLPDGRNYNTCPSAGICAQLCYARQGAYRFKGVRARHEANLMMVLDDLPGWEAQMTAELQHKRYQDRWVRCHDAGDFFSREYTEAWMRVMRAAPGVRFYAYTKSVSLFREVVEPDPPANFKWVYSLGGREDHLVDVTIERHVDIFPDEGSLEEAGYTSRATATEGCLVSVLGPQKIGIPANNIKHLQKRQGDKRFSELQRDQDARRRGPGKQYSSGRP
;
A
#
# COMPACT_ATOMS: atom_id res chain seq x y z
N MET A 1 1.86 14.12 34.71
CA MET A 1 2.91 13.53 33.85
C MET A 1 2.55 13.91 32.42
N THR A 2 3.29 14.83 31.80
CA THR A 2 3.06 15.24 30.42
C THR A 2 3.35 14.04 29.51
N GLU A 3 2.29 13.35 29.05
CA GLU A 3 2.43 12.32 28.02
C GLU A 3 3.20 12.93 26.85
N LYS A 4 4.36 12.35 26.52
CA LYS A 4 5.10 12.72 25.31
C LYS A 4 4.13 12.57 24.14
N PRO A 5 4.11 13.50 23.16
CA PRO A 5 3.27 13.34 22.00
C PRO A 5 3.55 12.00 21.34
N ARG A 6 2.51 11.19 21.19
CA ARG A 6 2.57 9.88 20.54
C ARG A 6 2.81 10.12 19.06
N TRP A 7 4.06 10.03 18.62
CA TRP A 7 4.40 10.02 17.19
C TRP A 7 3.53 8.98 16.47
N LEU A 8 2.78 9.44 15.48
CA LEU A 8 1.92 8.67 14.59
C LEU A 8 2.78 7.84 13.65
N LEU A 9 3.77 8.48 13.03
CA LEU A 9 4.70 7.87 12.11
C LEU A 9 5.75 7.04 12.85
N THR A 10 6.02 5.86 12.33
CA THR A 10 7.02 4.94 12.89
C THR A 10 8.01 4.52 11.80
N GLN A 11 8.92 3.58 12.13
CA GLN A 11 9.83 2.97 11.17
C GLN A 11 9.96 1.49 11.52
N ASN A 12 9.70 0.60 10.56
CA ASN A 12 10.15 -0.78 10.67
C ASN A 12 11.67 -0.88 10.39
N THR A 13 12.27 -2.04 10.59
CA THR A 13 13.73 -2.23 10.43
C THR A 13 14.25 -1.84 9.05
N ASP A 14 13.50 -2.17 7.99
CA ASP A 14 13.88 -1.87 6.60
C ASP A 14 13.79 -0.36 6.32
N MET A 15 12.65 0.25 6.62
CA MET A 15 12.42 1.68 6.43
C MET A 15 13.39 2.53 7.26
N ARG A 16 13.74 2.08 8.48
CA ARG A 16 14.71 2.77 9.34
C ARG A 16 16.10 2.85 8.71
N ARG A 17 16.57 1.78 8.05
CA ARG A 17 17.87 1.76 7.36
C ARG A 17 17.93 2.77 6.22
N GLN A 18 16.79 3.06 5.61
CA GLN A 18 16.65 3.97 4.47
C GLN A 18 16.23 5.39 4.90
N GLY A 19 16.05 5.65 6.20
CA GLY A 19 15.58 6.94 6.70
C GLY A 19 14.13 7.28 6.30
N ILE A 20 13.33 6.26 6.01
CA ILE A 20 11.92 6.37 5.59
C ILE A 20 11.03 6.19 6.82
N TYR A 21 10.03 7.04 6.98
CA TYR A 21 8.96 6.91 7.96
C TYR A 21 7.76 6.20 7.34
N ASN A 22 6.92 5.56 8.15
CA ASN A 22 5.71 4.92 7.66
C ASN A 22 4.51 5.14 8.57
N TRP A 23 3.35 5.31 7.94
CA TRP A 23 2.04 5.16 8.55
C TRP A 23 1.46 3.81 8.14
N SER A 24 0.83 3.08 9.06
CA SER A 24 0.28 1.76 8.77
C SER A 24 -1.05 1.55 9.47
N ILE A 25 -1.98 0.92 8.76
CA ILE A 25 -3.25 0.41 9.27
C ILE A 25 -3.27 -1.12 9.07
N PRO A 26 -4.27 -1.87 9.59
CA PRO A 26 -4.33 -3.31 9.38
C PRO A 26 -4.49 -3.59 7.89
N ALA A 27 -3.97 -4.72 7.40
CA ALA A 27 -4.11 -5.09 6.00
C ALA A 27 -5.44 -5.84 5.73
N TRP A 28 -6.08 -5.53 4.61
CA TRP A 28 -7.29 -6.17 4.10
C TRP A 28 -8.47 -6.03 5.05
N ALA A 29 -9.14 -7.13 5.38
CA ALA A 29 -10.37 -7.15 6.15
C ALA A 29 -10.21 -7.92 7.46
N GLY A 30 -10.96 -7.48 8.46
CA GLY A 30 -11.00 -8.07 9.78
C GLY A 30 -12.03 -7.40 10.68
N THR A 31 -11.91 -7.67 11.98
CA THR A 31 -12.78 -7.11 13.02
C THR A 31 -11.90 -6.37 14.03
N LEU A 32 -12.27 -5.13 14.34
CA LEU A 32 -11.65 -4.29 15.36
C LEU A 32 -11.96 -4.82 16.77
N PRO A 33 -11.19 -4.41 17.81
CA PRO A 33 -11.45 -4.80 19.19
C PRO A 33 -12.84 -4.43 19.72
N ASP A 34 -13.48 -3.40 19.14
CA ASP A 34 -14.83 -2.95 19.49
C ASP A 34 -15.96 -3.68 18.72
N GLY A 35 -15.61 -4.66 17.89
CA GLY A 35 -16.56 -5.48 17.14
C GLY A 35 -16.89 -4.97 15.73
N ARG A 36 -16.43 -3.78 15.32
CA ARG A 36 -16.66 -3.28 13.95
C ARG A 36 -15.86 -4.07 12.94
N ASN A 37 -16.49 -4.42 11.83
CA ASN A 37 -15.78 -4.97 10.67
C ASN A 37 -15.16 -3.86 9.84
N TYR A 38 -14.00 -4.13 9.27
CA TYR A 38 -13.31 -3.20 8.37
C TYR A 38 -12.81 -3.90 7.12
N ASN A 39 -12.60 -3.12 6.06
CA ASN A 39 -11.82 -3.50 4.91
C ASN A 39 -10.96 -2.32 4.44
N THR A 40 -9.66 -2.37 4.70
CA THR A 40 -8.68 -1.34 4.33
C THR A 40 -8.04 -1.60 2.97
N CYS A 41 -8.39 -2.70 2.28
CA CYS A 41 -7.92 -2.97 0.92
C CYS A 41 -9.09 -3.43 0.02
N PRO A 42 -10.03 -2.53 -0.36
CA PRO A 42 -11.20 -2.88 -1.15
C PRO A 42 -10.85 -3.52 -2.51
N SER A 43 -9.82 -3.01 -3.16
CA SER A 43 -9.33 -3.47 -4.47
C SER A 43 -8.40 -4.69 -4.37
N ALA A 44 -8.32 -5.34 -3.21
CA ALA A 44 -7.51 -6.55 -3.04
C ALA A 44 -8.05 -7.72 -3.87
N GLY A 45 -7.22 -8.19 -4.80
CA GLY A 45 -7.47 -9.37 -5.63
C GLY A 45 -6.76 -10.60 -5.08
N ILE A 46 -5.86 -11.20 -5.86
CA ILE A 46 -4.99 -12.30 -5.40
C ILE A 46 -4.18 -11.89 -4.17
N CYS A 47 -3.86 -10.60 -4.01
CA CYS A 47 -3.12 -10.13 -2.86
C CYS A 47 -3.84 -10.36 -1.51
N ALA A 48 -5.18 -10.46 -1.47
CA ALA A 48 -5.90 -10.82 -0.24
C ALA A 48 -5.51 -12.22 0.28
N GLN A 49 -5.16 -13.10 -0.65
CA GLN A 49 -4.79 -14.49 -0.42
C GLN A 49 -3.30 -14.68 -0.11
N LEU A 50 -2.46 -13.78 -0.63
CA LEU A 50 -1.00 -13.82 -0.55
C LEU A 50 -0.39 -12.66 0.26
N CYS A 51 -1.21 -11.97 1.06
CA CYS A 51 -0.78 -10.76 1.77
C CYS A 51 0.31 -11.05 2.81
N TYR A 52 1.52 -10.54 2.58
CA TYR A 52 2.64 -10.66 3.53
C TYR A 52 2.36 -9.91 4.84
N ALA A 53 1.64 -8.77 4.78
CA ALA A 53 1.25 -7.97 5.93
C ALA A 53 0.18 -8.62 6.83
N ARG A 54 -0.26 -9.84 6.49
CA ARG A 54 -1.08 -10.70 7.35
C ARG A 54 -0.30 -11.88 7.95
N GLN A 55 1.03 -11.87 7.81
CA GLN A 55 1.93 -12.92 8.29
C GLN A 55 2.99 -12.36 9.24
N GLY A 56 3.75 -13.26 9.88
CA GLY A 56 4.95 -12.92 10.65
C GLY A 56 4.73 -11.82 11.69
N ALA A 57 5.64 -10.84 11.72
CA ALA A 57 5.66 -9.75 12.70
C ALA A 57 4.39 -8.89 12.70
N TYR A 58 3.67 -8.79 11.58
CA TYR A 58 2.39 -8.05 11.52
C TYR A 58 1.29 -8.71 12.37
N ARG A 59 1.45 -9.99 12.74
CA ARG A 59 0.53 -10.71 13.64
C ARG A 59 0.89 -10.54 15.11
N PHE A 60 2.04 -9.95 15.44
CA PHE A 60 2.42 -9.73 16.85
C PHE A 60 1.41 -8.80 17.51
N LYS A 61 0.97 -9.13 18.73
CA LYS A 61 -0.12 -8.44 19.42
C LYS A 61 0.08 -6.92 19.46
N GLY A 62 1.29 -6.46 19.78
CA GLY A 62 1.60 -5.02 19.82
C GLY A 62 1.52 -4.33 18.46
N VAL A 63 2.02 -4.98 17.39
CA VAL A 63 1.96 -4.43 16.03
C VAL A 63 0.51 -4.36 15.55
N ARG A 64 -0.23 -5.46 15.72
CA ARG A 64 -1.65 -5.53 15.38
C ARG A 64 -2.47 -4.48 16.14
N ALA A 65 -2.32 -4.40 17.46
CA ALA A 65 -3.04 -3.42 18.28
C ALA A 65 -2.71 -1.98 17.88
N ARG A 66 -1.45 -1.69 17.52
CA ARG A 66 -1.07 -0.37 17.02
C ARG A 66 -1.74 -0.05 15.69
N HIS A 67 -1.77 -0.99 14.76
CA HIS A 67 -2.42 -0.81 13.47
C HIS A 67 -3.94 -0.63 13.63
N GLU A 68 -4.58 -1.44 14.48
CA GLU A 68 -6.01 -1.29 14.80
C GLU A 68 -6.29 0.07 15.46
N ALA A 69 -5.45 0.53 16.39
CA ALA A 69 -5.56 1.86 16.97
C ALA A 69 -5.40 2.98 15.93
N ASN A 70 -4.46 2.83 14.99
CA ASN A 70 -4.29 3.78 13.89
C ASN A 70 -5.54 3.83 12.99
N LEU A 71 -6.15 2.68 12.69
CA LEU A 71 -7.39 2.65 11.91
C LEU A 71 -8.56 3.26 12.68
N MET A 72 -8.72 2.96 13.97
CA MET A 72 -9.77 3.56 14.81
C MET A 72 -9.63 5.09 14.85
N MET A 73 -8.42 5.64 14.94
CA MET A 73 -8.23 7.11 14.85
C MET A 73 -8.82 7.70 13.56
N VAL A 74 -8.66 7.01 12.43
CA VAL A 74 -9.18 7.46 11.14
C VAL A 74 -10.69 7.28 11.04
N LEU A 75 -11.22 6.17 11.53
CA LEU A 75 -12.65 5.85 11.46
C LEU A 75 -13.49 6.67 12.45
N ASP A 76 -12.93 6.99 13.61
CA ASP A 76 -13.64 7.65 14.70
C ASP A 76 -13.56 9.18 14.59
N ASP A 77 -12.42 9.70 14.10
CA ASP A 77 -12.17 11.14 14.00
C ASP A 77 -11.15 11.46 12.89
N LEU A 78 -11.59 11.35 11.63
CA LEU A 78 -10.76 11.68 10.48
C LEU A 78 -10.18 13.11 10.54
N PRO A 79 -10.96 14.17 10.88
CA PRO A 79 -10.42 15.52 11.05
C PRO A 79 -9.35 15.62 12.15
N GLY A 80 -9.55 14.95 13.29
CA GLY A 80 -8.57 14.92 14.37
C GLY A 80 -7.29 14.20 13.98
N TRP A 81 -7.39 13.07 13.29
CA TRP A 81 -6.23 12.38 12.72
C TRP A 81 -5.48 13.26 11.73
N GLU A 82 -6.19 13.94 10.82
CA GLU A 82 -5.60 14.86 9.83
C GLU A 82 -4.84 16.01 10.51
N ALA A 83 -5.46 16.65 11.51
CA ALA A 83 -4.84 17.73 12.28
C ALA A 83 -3.58 17.24 13.01
N GLN A 84 -3.64 16.07 13.65
CA GLN A 84 -2.52 15.50 14.39
C GLN A 84 -1.36 15.10 13.46
N MET A 85 -1.65 14.45 12.34
CA MET A 85 -0.64 14.08 11.34
C MET A 85 0.02 15.33 10.74
N THR A 86 -0.77 16.34 10.40
CA THR A 86 -0.28 17.61 9.85
C THR A 86 0.63 18.34 10.84
N ALA A 87 0.24 18.42 12.11
CA ALA A 87 1.05 19.03 13.16
C ALA A 87 2.35 18.26 13.40
N GLU A 88 2.30 16.93 13.42
CA GLU A 88 3.47 16.08 13.58
C GLU A 88 4.50 16.32 12.46
N LEU A 89 4.06 16.41 11.21
CA LEU A 89 4.92 16.57 10.04
C LEU A 89 5.67 17.91 10.00
N GLN A 90 5.24 18.91 10.77
CA GLN A 90 5.99 20.18 10.91
C GLN A 90 7.30 20.00 11.68
N HIS A 91 7.46 18.90 12.41
CA HIS A 91 8.67 18.68 13.20
C HIS A 91 9.90 18.48 12.30
N LYS A 92 11.03 19.10 12.67
CA LYS A 92 12.31 19.07 11.92
C LYS A 92 12.81 17.68 11.53
N ARG A 93 12.38 16.64 12.25
CA ARG A 93 12.77 15.24 11.99
C ARG A 93 12.23 14.69 10.67
N TYR A 94 11.19 15.30 10.12
CA TYR A 94 10.53 14.88 8.89
C TYR A 94 10.96 15.70 7.68
N GLN A 95 11.60 16.85 7.91
CA GLN A 95 12.08 17.71 6.83
C GLN A 95 13.14 16.97 6.00
N ASP A 96 12.96 17.02 4.68
CA ASP A 96 13.74 16.26 3.69
C ASP A 96 13.70 14.74 3.88
N ARG A 97 12.67 14.22 4.55
CA ARG A 97 12.47 12.77 4.70
C ARG A 97 11.33 12.28 3.83
N TRP A 98 11.34 10.97 3.64
CA TRP A 98 10.29 10.24 2.95
C TRP A 98 9.34 9.60 3.95
N VAL A 99 8.05 9.67 3.65
CA VAL A 99 6.97 8.96 4.35
C VAL A 99 6.32 8.00 3.38
N ARG A 100 6.36 6.71 3.71
CA ARG A 100 5.53 5.69 3.06
C ARG A 100 4.12 5.75 3.63
N CYS A 101 3.16 6.16 2.81
CA CYS A 101 1.75 5.94 3.08
C CYS A 101 1.51 4.42 2.97
N HIS A 102 1.19 3.81 4.10
CA HIS A 102 0.83 2.39 4.22
C HIS A 102 2.01 1.41 4.00
N ASP A 103 2.62 0.97 5.10
CA ASP A 103 3.39 -0.29 5.09
C ASP A 103 2.45 -1.52 5.08
N ALA A 104 1.22 -1.34 5.55
CA ALA A 104 0.11 -2.28 5.50
C ALA A 104 -1.21 -1.51 5.36
N GLY A 105 -2.22 -2.15 4.76
CA GLY A 105 -3.46 -1.48 4.34
C GLY A 105 -3.30 -0.79 2.99
N ASP A 106 -4.35 -0.09 2.56
CA ASP A 106 -4.39 0.72 1.35
C ASP A 106 -5.34 1.92 1.57
N PHE A 107 -5.47 2.78 0.57
CA PHE A 107 -6.45 3.85 0.52
C PHE A 107 -7.85 3.23 0.34
N PHE A 108 -8.65 3.27 1.41
CA PHE A 108 -9.91 2.51 1.51
C PHE A 108 -11.19 3.34 1.36
N SER A 109 -11.09 4.67 1.34
CA SER A 109 -12.21 5.57 1.09
C SER A 109 -11.74 6.85 0.40
N ARG A 110 -12.68 7.57 -0.24
CA ARG A 110 -12.42 8.88 -0.83
C ARG A 110 -11.96 9.88 0.23
N GLU A 111 -12.71 9.98 1.31
CA GLU A 111 -12.50 10.96 2.37
C GLU A 111 -11.11 10.79 3.00
N TYR A 112 -10.69 9.54 3.23
CA TYR A 112 -9.36 9.24 3.73
C TYR A 112 -8.24 9.59 2.75
N THR A 113 -8.49 9.41 1.45
CA THR A 113 -7.54 9.75 0.38
C THR A 113 -7.39 11.26 0.24
N GLU A 114 -8.49 12.00 0.25
CA GLU A 114 -8.50 13.46 0.23
C GLU A 114 -7.85 14.05 1.48
N ALA A 115 -8.07 13.45 2.66
CA ALA A 115 -7.39 13.84 3.89
C ALA A 115 -5.87 13.69 3.77
N TRP A 116 -5.39 12.59 3.18
CA TRP A 116 -3.96 12.44 2.87
C TRP A 116 -3.45 13.53 1.93
N MET A 117 -4.19 13.89 0.88
CA MET A 117 -3.78 14.97 -0.03
C MET A 117 -3.66 16.31 0.70
N ARG A 118 -4.57 16.62 1.63
CA ARG A 118 -4.49 17.82 2.48
C ARG A 118 -3.26 17.77 3.40
N VAL A 119 -3.01 16.64 4.06
CA VAL A 119 -1.80 16.42 4.88
C VAL A 119 -0.52 16.66 4.07
N MET A 120 -0.44 16.11 2.86
CA MET A 120 0.73 16.23 2.00
C MET A 120 0.97 17.69 1.60
N ARG A 121 -0.08 18.42 1.20
CA ARG A 121 0.00 19.85 0.85
C ARG A 121 0.41 20.73 2.03
N ALA A 122 -0.01 20.38 3.24
CA ALA A 122 0.37 21.08 4.46
C ALA A 122 1.80 20.79 4.94
N ALA A 123 2.50 19.83 4.33
CA ALA A 123 3.85 19.41 4.69
C ALA A 123 4.83 19.44 3.48
N PRO A 124 5.04 20.60 2.84
CA PRO A 124 5.81 20.68 1.59
C PRO A 124 7.28 20.27 1.72
N GLY A 125 7.87 20.34 2.93
CA GLY A 125 9.24 19.88 3.20
C GLY A 125 9.38 18.37 3.39
N VAL A 126 8.28 17.61 3.31
CA VAL A 126 8.27 16.15 3.45
C VAL A 126 7.86 15.53 2.11
N ARG A 127 8.49 14.42 1.72
CA ARG A 127 8.14 13.68 0.50
C ARG A 127 7.34 12.44 0.87
N PHE A 128 6.29 12.14 0.11
CA PHE A 128 5.40 11.02 0.37
C PHE A 128 5.47 10.02 -0.77
N TYR A 129 5.35 8.75 -0.43
CA TYR A 129 5.10 7.74 -1.44
C TYR A 129 4.17 6.61 -1.02
N ALA A 130 3.51 5.98 -1.99
CA ALA A 130 2.60 4.88 -1.76
C ALA A 130 2.73 3.77 -2.81
N TYR A 131 2.44 2.55 -2.39
CA TYR A 131 1.99 1.49 -3.29
C TYR A 131 0.46 1.40 -3.13
N THR A 132 -0.28 1.31 -4.22
CA THR A 132 -1.74 1.17 -4.13
C THR A 132 -2.27 0.21 -5.18
N LYS A 133 -3.40 -0.44 -4.86
CA LYS A 133 -4.24 -1.20 -5.79
C LYS A 133 -5.55 -0.48 -6.13
N SER A 134 -5.81 0.67 -5.52
CA SER A 134 -7.03 1.46 -5.68
C SER A 134 -6.94 2.37 -6.91
N VAL A 135 -6.85 1.77 -8.11
CA VAL A 135 -6.57 2.49 -9.37
C VAL A 135 -7.67 3.51 -9.67
N SER A 136 -8.93 3.09 -9.62
CA SER A 136 -10.08 3.95 -9.91
C SER A 136 -10.15 5.14 -8.95
N LEU A 137 -9.90 4.89 -7.67
CA LEU A 137 -9.88 5.93 -6.64
C LEU A 137 -8.77 6.95 -6.88
N PHE A 138 -7.57 6.49 -7.25
CA PHE A 138 -6.45 7.39 -7.53
C PHE A 138 -6.67 8.21 -8.79
N ARG A 139 -7.19 7.60 -9.86
CA ARG A 139 -7.56 8.32 -11.10
C ARG A 139 -8.57 9.42 -10.86
N GLU A 140 -9.49 9.19 -9.94
CA GLU A 140 -10.54 10.16 -9.65
C GLU A 140 -10.08 11.25 -8.67
N VAL A 141 -9.35 10.89 -7.62
CA VAL A 141 -9.08 11.78 -6.49
C VAL A 141 -7.68 12.38 -6.54
N VAL A 142 -6.67 11.60 -6.94
CA VAL A 142 -5.25 11.97 -6.82
C VAL A 142 -4.70 12.52 -8.14
N GLU A 143 -4.89 11.80 -9.24
CA GLU A 143 -4.32 12.13 -10.56
C GLU A 143 -4.72 13.50 -11.11
N PRO A 144 -5.96 14.01 -10.90
CA PRO A 144 -6.35 15.31 -11.45
C PRO A 144 -5.57 16.50 -10.88
N ASP A 145 -5.16 16.43 -9.61
CA ASP A 145 -4.36 17.46 -8.93
C ASP A 145 -3.53 16.81 -7.80
N PRO A 146 -2.41 16.14 -8.14
CA PRO A 146 -1.60 15.48 -7.14
C PRO A 146 -0.77 16.50 -6.34
N PRO A 147 -0.61 16.33 -5.01
CA PRO A 147 0.35 17.12 -4.24
C PRO A 147 1.76 16.98 -4.84
N ALA A 148 2.48 18.09 -5.03
CA ALA A 148 3.79 18.10 -5.69
C ALA A 148 4.86 17.23 -4.99
N ASN A 149 4.67 16.98 -3.69
CA ASN A 149 5.53 16.15 -2.85
C ASN A 149 5.05 14.70 -2.71
N PHE A 150 4.06 14.26 -3.50
CA PHE A 150 3.55 12.89 -3.48
C PHE A 150 3.90 12.13 -4.75
N LYS A 151 4.37 10.89 -4.60
CA LYS A 151 4.55 9.95 -5.70
C LYS A 151 3.90 8.62 -5.37
N TRP A 152 3.28 7.94 -6.32
CA TRP A 152 2.72 6.61 -6.09
C TRP A 152 3.13 5.66 -7.21
N VAL A 153 2.86 4.39 -6.98
CA VAL A 153 3.00 3.33 -7.98
C VAL A 153 1.87 2.34 -7.83
N TYR A 154 1.30 1.93 -8.96
CA TYR A 154 0.29 0.88 -8.98
C TYR A 154 0.95 -0.48 -8.75
N SER A 155 0.50 -1.20 -7.73
CA SER A 155 0.98 -2.54 -7.42
C SER A 155 -0.02 -3.55 -7.97
N LEU A 156 0.41 -4.37 -8.93
CA LEU A 156 -0.43 -5.40 -9.56
C LEU A 156 -0.79 -6.53 -8.58
N GLY A 157 -1.74 -7.36 -8.97
CA GLY A 157 -2.39 -8.38 -8.13
C GLY A 157 -3.67 -7.89 -7.43
N GLY A 158 -4.26 -6.80 -7.92
CA GLY A 158 -5.51 -6.20 -7.46
C GLY A 158 -6.67 -6.46 -8.42
N ARG A 159 -7.90 -6.18 -7.99
CA ARG A 159 -9.10 -6.36 -8.84
C ARG A 159 -9.14 -5.42 -10.05
N GLU A 160 -8.33 -4.37 -9.99
CA GLU A 160 -8.31 -3.26 -10.94
C GLU A 160 -7.06 -3.27 -11.84
N ASP A 161 -6.30 -4.37 -11.87
CA ASP A 161 -5.11 -4.50 -12.72
C ASP A 161 -5.39 -4.17 -14.20
N HIS A 162 -6.61 -4.48 -14.69
CA HIS A 162 -7.05 -4.20 -16.05
C HIS A 162 -7.19 -2.70 -16.38
N LEU A 163 -7.17 -1.83 -15.37
CA LEU A 163 -7.19 -0.39 -15.58
C LEU A 163 -5.78 0.16 -15.82
N VAL A 164 -4.72 -0.52 -15.37
CA VAL A 164 -3.34 -0.07 -15.50
C VAL A 164 -2.80 -0.41 -16.90
N ASP A 165 -2.41 0.59 -17.67
CA ASP A 165 -1.67 0.43 -18.91
C ASP A 165 -0.20 0.16 -18.60
N VAL A 166 0.11 -1.13 -18.45
CA VAL A 166 1.47 -1.61 -18.14
C VAL A 166 2.51 -1.27 -19.21
N THR A 167 2.11 -0.77 -20.38
CA THR A 167 3.03 -0.38 -21.45
C THR A 167 3.62 1.01 -21.24
N ILE A 168 2.92 1.91 -20.54
CA ILE A 168 3.36 3.29 -20.28
C ILE A 168 3.38 3.66 -18.80
N GLU A 169 2.52 3.06 -17.98
CA GLU A 169 2.41 3.40 -16.56
C GLU A 169 3.45 2.66 -15.74
N ARG A 170 4.07 3.38 -14.79
CA ARG A 170 4.95 2.76 -13.81
C ARG A 170 4.13 1.83 -12.91
N HIS A 171 4.63 0.62 -12.72
CA HIS A 171 3.96 -0.39 -11.92
C HIS A 171 4.94 -1.30 -11.19
N VAL A 172 4.43 -1.93 -10.15
CA VAL A 172 5.12 -2.94 -9.36
C VAL A 172 4.38 -4.27 -9.48
N ASP A 173 5.11 -5.36 -9.69
CA ASP A 173 4.56 -6.72 -9.64
C ASP A 173 5.36 -7.58 -8.66
N ILE A 174 4.74 -8.66 -8.17
CA ILE A 174 5.32 -9.55 -7.17
C ILE A 174 5.65 -10.89 -7.83
N PHE A 175 6.93 -11.23 -7.87
CA PHE A 175 7.46 -12.41 -8.56
C PHE A 175 7.76 -13.54 -7.57
N PRO A 176 7.81 -14.81 -8.02
CA PRO A 176 8.25 -15.91 -7.17
C PRO A 176 9.67 -15.71 -6.62
N ASP A 177 10.57 -15.17 -7.44
CA ASP A 177 12.01 -15.00 -7.14
C ASP A 177 12.65 -13.90 -8.01
N GLU A 178 13.95 -13.66 -7.79
CA GLU A 178 14.76 -12.69 -8.55
C GLU A 178 14.99 -13.11 -10.01
N GLY A 179 15.17 -14.40 -10.29
CA GLY A 179 15.42 -14.85 -11.67
C GLY A 179 14.24 -14.56 -12.60
N SER A 180 13.04 -14.93 -12.15
CA SER A 180 11.79 -14.70 -12.90
C SER A 180 11.46 -13.23 -13.13
N LEU A 181 11.87 -12.33 -12.23
CA LEU A 181 11.65 -10.89 -12.43
C LEU A 181 12.65 -10.28 -13.42
N GLU A 182 13.91 -10.71 -13.38
CA GLU A 182 14.95 -10.32 -14.33
C GLU A 182 14.61 -10.81 -15.75
N GLU A 183 14.22 -12.07 -15.89
CA GLU A 183 13.76 -12.66 -17.16
C GLU A 183 12.56 -11.91 -17.76
N ALA A 184 11.67 -11.38 -16.91
CA ALA A 184 10.52 -10.57 -17.33
C ALA A 184 10.89 -9.10 -17.64
N GLY A 185 12.15 -8.71 -17.47
CA GLY A 185 12.66 -7.35 -17.71
C GLY A 185 12.24 -6.34 -16.64
N TYR A 186 12.06 -6.78 -15.40
CA TYR A 186 11.76 -5.91 -14.26
C TYR A 186 13.05 -5.55 -13.51
N THR A 187 13.12 -4.35 -12.94
CA THR A 187 14.19 -3.97 -12.02
C THR A 187 13.83 -4.42 -10.61
N SER A 188 14.70 -5.18 -9.96
CA SER A 188 14.47 -5.65 -8.59
C SER A 188 14.50 -4.51 -7.59
N ARG A 189 13.44 -4.41 -6.77
CA ARG A 189 13.40 -3.50 -5.62
C ARG A 189 14.40 -3.91 -4.53
N ALA A 190 14.71 -5.20 -4.40
CA ALA A 190 15.53 -5.70 -3.32
C ALA A 190 17.02 -5.39 -3.51
N THR A 191 17.48 -5.31 -4.76
CA THR A 191 18.89 -5.07 -5.12
C THR A 191 19.17 -3.65 -5.60
N ALA A 192 18.13 -2.85 -5.88
CA ALA A 192 18.27 -1.45 -6.27
C ALA A 192 18.96 -0.60 -5.18
N THR A 193 19.84 0.31 -5.60
CA THR A 193 20.60 1.19 -4.69
C THR A 193 19.69 2.18 -3.95
N GLU A 194 18.60 2.61 -4.58
CA GLU A 194 17.58 3.49 -4.00
C GLU A 194 16.66 2.78 -2.99
N GLY A 195 16.81 1.46 -2.81
CA GLY A 195 16.00 0.64 -1.92
C GLY A 195 14.51 0.73 -2.26
N CYS A 196 13.67 1.00 -1.27
CA CYS A 196 12.22 1.13 -1.44
C CYS A 196 11.80 2.29 -2.35
N LEU A 197 12.65 3.30 -2.52
CA LEU A 197 12.33 4.47 -3.32
C LEU A 197 12.46 4.21 -4.83
N VAL A 198 13.13 3.13 -5.24
CA VAL A 198 13.20 2.75 -6.67
C VAL A 198 11.80 2.55 -7.27
N SER A 199 10.82 2.18 -6.45
CA SER A 199 9.43 1.97 -6.88
C SER A 199 8.73 3.25 -7.33
N VAL A 200 9.23 4.42 -6.97
CA VAL A 200 8.66 5.73 -7.36
C VAL A 200 9.67 6.69 -7.99
N LEU A 201 10.96 6.36 -7.96
CA LEU A 201 12.04 7.15 -8.57
C LEU A 201 12.73 6.42 -9.73
N GLY A 202 12.65 5.09 -9.77
CA GLY A 202 13.35 4.25 -10.74
C GLY A 202 12.58 4.07 -12.05
N PRO A 203 12.89 3.00 -12.81
CA PRO A 203 12.27 2.74 -14.10
C PRO A 203 10.77 2.39 -13.99
N GLN A 204 10.13 2.20 -15.14
CA GLN A 204 8.69 1.89 -15.24
C GLN A 204 8.33 0.54 -14.60
N LYS A 205 9.17 -0.48 -14.75
CA LYS A 205 8.88 -1.87 -14.34
C LYS A 205 9.69 -2.24 -13.11
N ILE A 206 9.04 -2.38 -11.96
CA ILE A 206 9.70 -2.72 -10.70
C ILE A 206 9.19 -4.06 -10.16
N GLY A 207 10.10 -4.99 -9.94
CA GLY A 207 9.79 -6.33 -9.42
C GLY A 207 10.07 -6.39 -7.92
N ILE A 208 9.23 -7.11 -7.19
CA ILE A 208 9.50 -7.49 -5.80
C ILE A 208 9.47 -9.02 -5.71
N PRO A 209 10.56 -9.69 -5.29
CA PRO A 209 10.51 -11.12 -5.05
C PRO A 209 9.61 -11.43 -3.85
N ALA A 210 8.93 -12.57 -3.88
CA ALA A 210 8.06 -13.01 -2.81
C ALA A 210 8.84 -13.11 -1.49
N ASN A 211 8.25 -12.59 -0.41
CA ASN A 211 8.81 -12.76 0.93
C ASN A 211 9.00 -14.24 1.25
N ASN A 212 10.06 -14.57 2.00
CA ASN A 212 10.40 -15.93 2.41
C ASN A 212 9.38 -16.51 3.43
N ILE A 213 8.18 -16.81 2.94
CA ILE A 213 7.04 -17.33 3.69
C ILE A 213 6.57 -18.57 2.94
N LYS A 214 7.08 -19.74 3.33
CA LYS A 214 6.97 -21.01 2.57
C LYS A 214 5.55 -21.34 2.10
N HIS A 215 4.54 -21.18 2.97
CA HIS A 215 3.16 -21.50 2.59
C HIS A 215 2.56 -20.51 1.59
N LEU A 216 3.00 -19.24 1.60
CA LEU A 216 2.60 -18.26 0.60
C LEU A 216 3.32 -18.49 -0.73
N GLN A 217 4.63 -18.79 -0.70
CA GLN A 217 5.39 -19.14 -1.90
C GLN A 217 4.80 -20.39 -2.58
N LYS A 218 4.47 -21.44 -1.81
CA LYS A 218 3.78 -22.62 -2.32
C LYS A 218 2.43 -22.29 -2.96
N ARG A 219 1.69 -21.32 -2.39
CA ARG A 219 0.39 -20.90 -2.90
C ARG A 219 0.50 -20.02 -4.15
N GLN A 220 1.54 -19.19 -4.23
CA GLN A 220 1.83 -18.37 -5.39
C GLN A 220 2.27 -19.23 -6.58
N GLY A 221 3.12 -20.23 -6.33
CA GLY A 221 3.68 -21.08 -7.38
C GLY A 221 4.73 -20.33 -8.19
N ASP A 222 4.72 -20.54 -9.50
CA ASP A 222 5.64 -20.03 -10.52
C ASP A 222 5.16 -18.71 -11.16
N LYS A 223 3.98 -18.23 -10.78
CA LYS A 223 3.37 -17.04 -11.39
C LYS A 223 3.64 -15.79 -10.58
N ARG A 224 3.75 -14.66 -11.28
CA ARG A 224 3.68 -13.34 -10.63
C ARG A 224 2.24 -12.97 -10.30
N PHE A 225 2.06 -12.00 -9.40
CA PHE A 225 0.74 -11.62 -8.91
C PHE A 225 -0.21 -11.17 -10.03
N SER A 226 0.28 -10.41 -11.01
CA SER A 226 -0.57 -10.00 -12.14
C SER A 226 -1.08 -11.18 -12.98
N GLU A 227 -0.30 -12.26 -13.11
CA GLU A 227 -0.72 -13.47 -13.82
C GLU A 227 -1.78 -14.25 -13.03
N LEU A 228 -1.57 -14.43 -11.73
CA LEU A 228 -2.55 -15.06 -10.86
C LEU A 228 -3.86 -14.28 -10.84
N GLN A 229 -3.79 -12.95 -10.90
CA GLN A 229 -4.96 -12.09 -10.95
C GLN A 229 -5.70 -12.25 -12.29
N ARG A 230 -5.00 -12.23 -13.42
CA ARG A 230 -5.60 -12.48 -14.75
C ARG A 230 -6.27 -13.84 -14.81
N ASP A 231 -5.64 -14.89 -14.28
CA ASP A 231 -6.23 -16.22 -14.18
C ASP A 231 -7.52 -16.21 -13.33
N GLN A 232 -7.50 -15.52 -12.19
CA GLN A 232 -8.67 -15.39 -11.33
C GLN A 232 -9.82 -14.68 -12.03
N ASP A 233 -9.55 -13.60 -12.75
CA ASP A 233 -10.56 -12.83 -13.46
C ASP A 233 -11.11 -13.60 -14.67
N ALA A 234 -10.27 -14.34 -15.40
CA ALA A 234 -10.70 -15.23 -16.47
C ALA A 234 -11.65 -16.33 -15.95
N ARG A 235 -11.33 -16.95 -14.81
CA ARG A 235 -12.19 -17.95 -14.15
C ARG A 235 -13.53 -17.38 -13.70
N ARG A 236 -13.55 -16.12 -13.21
CA ARG A 236 -14.79 -15.44 -12.82
C ARG A 236 -15.68 -15.10 -14.00
N ARG A 237 -15.08 -14.77 -15.15
CA ARG A 237 -15.80 -14.41 -16.37
C ARG A 237 -16.50 -15.63 -16.98
N GLY A 238 -15.82 -16.77 -17.13
CA GLY A 238 -16.37 -18.00 -17.73
C GLY A 238 -16.99 -17.80 -19.13
N PRO A 239 -17.30 -18.87 -19.89
CA PRO A 239 -18.11 -18.72 -21.09
C PRO A 239 -19.56 -18.34 -20.67
N GLY A 240 -20.00 -17.13 -21.04
CA GLY A 240 -21.42 -16.73 -20.97
C GLY A 240 -21.90 -15.93 -19.76
N LYS A 241 -21.02 -15.40 -18.88
CA LYS A 241 -21.46 -14.50 -17.79
C LYS A 241 -20.95 -13.07 -18.00
N GLN A 242 -21.81 -12.20 -18.52
CA GLN A 242 -21.59 -10.76 -18.54
C GLN A 242 -21.59 -10.21 -17.10
N TYR A 243 -20.70 -9.25 -16.86
CA TYR A 243 -20.52 -8.56 -15.59
C TYR A 243 -21.80 -7.80 -15.19
N SER A 244 -22.43 -8.20 -14.07
CA SER A 244 -23.39 -7.34 -13.36
C SER A 244 -22.61 -6.55 -12.32
N SER A 245 -22.39 -5.27 -12.59
CA SER A 245 -21.79 -4.31 -11.64
C SER A 245 -22.67 -4.01 -10.43
N GLY A 246 -23.90 -4.53 -10.39
CA GLY A 246 -24.82 -4.29 -9.29
C GLY A 246 -24.96 -5.48 -8.37
N ARG A 247 -24.55 -5.31 -7.10
CA ARG A 247 -25.40 -5.67 -5.96
C ARG A 247 -24.87 -5.13 -4.64
N PRO A 248 -25.81 -4.86 -3.73
CA PRO A 248 -26.23 -3.54 -3.24
C PRO A 248 -25.23 -2.88 -2.29
#